data_AF-A0A251S4C3-F1
#
_entry.id   AF-A0A251S4C3-F1
#
_cell.length_a   1.000
_cell.length_b   1.000
_cell.length_c   1.000
_cell.angle_alpha   90.00
_cell.angle_beta   90.00
_cell.angle_gamma   90.00
#
_symmetry.space_group_name_H-M   'P 1'
#
loop_
_entity.id
_entity.type
_entity.pdbx_description
1 polymer ?
#
loop_
_entity_poly.entity_id
_entity_poly.type
_entity_poly.pdbx_seq_one_letter_code
_entity_poly.pdbx_strand_id
1 'polypeptide(L)'
;MELLEEEFPSARLVVYKVCEQGCYDIDVLSAFDHAIADGVDIISLSMGYPDGSLELTSDPFAIGSFHAIEKGILTVNAAGNTGPDFSSIQNYAPWILTVAASDIDRKFVDKLLLKNDATLVVSIYVLSS
;
A
#
# COMPACT_ATOMS: atom_id res chain seq x y z
N MET A 1 -17.59 12.88 -14.46
CA MET A 1 -16.94 11.56 -14.50
C MET A 1 -15.51 11.85 -14.93
N GLU A 2 -14.68 12.16 -13.96
CA GLU A 2 -13.25 12.41 -14.17
C GLU A 2 -12.63 11.04 -14.39
N LEU A 3 -11.97 10.86 -15.53
CA LEU A 3 -11.27 9.62 -15.84
C LEU A 3 -10.17 9.47 -14.79
N LEU A 4 -10.12 8.32 -14.12
CA LEU A 4 -8.92 7.90 -13.42
C LEU A 4 -7.88 7.65 -14.52
N GLU A 5 -7.14 8.68 -14.91
CA GLU A 5 -5.94 8.48 -15.71
C GLU A 5 -4.91 7.84 -14.80
N GLU A 6 -4.45 6.65 -15.18
CA GLU A 6 -3.27 6.07 -14.56
C GLU A 6 -2.08 6.99 -14.86
N GLU A 7 -1.21 7.20 -13.87
CA GLU A 7 -0.06 8.11 -13.99
C GLU A 7 0.89 7.68 -15.12
N PHE A 8 0.86 6.40 -15.52
CA PHE A 8 1.67 5.83 -16.59
C PHE A 8 0.85 4.94 -17.55
N PRO A 9 0.07 5.52 -18.48
CA PRO A 9 -0.86 4.76 -19.33
C PRO A 9 -0.18 3.84 -20.36
N SER A 10 1.14 3.97 -20.55
CA SER A 10 1.95 3.11 -21.43
C SER A 10 2.73 2.03 -20.69
N ALA A 11 2.67 2.00 -19.35
CA ALA A 11 3.29 0.96 -18.56
C ALA A 11 2.63 -0.39 -18.82
N ARG A 12 3.39 -1.48 -18.66
CA ARG A 12 2.84 -2.85 -18.69
C ARG A 12 2.59 -3.30 -17.26
N LEU A 13 1.40 -3.85 -17.02
CA LEU A 13 1.04 -4.40 -15.73
C LEU A 13 1.24 -5.92 -15.71
N VAL A 14 1.93 -6.42 -14.69
CA VAL A 14 1.99 -7.83 -14.34
C VAL A 14 1.45 -7.98 -12.92
N VAL A 15 0.59 -8.98 -12.70
CA VAL A 15 -0.12 -9.16 -11.43
C VAL A 15 0.29 -10.47 -10.80
N TYR A 16 0.82 -10.39 -9.58
CA TYR A 16 1.17 -11.53 -8.74
C TYR A 16 0.17 -11.61 -7.57
N LYS A 17 -0.76 -12.58 -7.62
CA LYS A 17 -1.77 -12.76 -6.58
C LYS A 17 -1.16 -13.54 -5.41
N VAL A 18 -0.94 -12.85 -4.29
CA VAL A 18 -0.33 -13.43 -3.06
C VAL A 18 -1.32 -13.59 -1.90
N CYS A 19 -2.53 -13.04 -2.05
CA CYS A 19 -3.59 -13.11 -1.06
C CYS A 19 -4.82 -13.79 -1.64
N GLU A 20 -5.37 -14.74 -0.89
CA GLU A 20 -6.65 -15.35 -1.21
C GLU A 20 -7.51 -15.48 0.05
N GLN A 21 -7.48 -16.65 0.71
CA GLN A 21 -8.11 -16.84 2.02
C GLN A 21 -7.25 -16.27 3.16
N GLY A 22 -5.96 -16.08 2.87
CA GLY A 22 -4.97 -15.40 3.69
C GLY A 22 -3.84 -14.91 2.79
N CYS A 23 -2.89 -14.21 3.39
CA CYS A 23 -1.66 -13.75 2.75
C CYS A 23 -0.49 -14.42 3.47
N TYR A 24 0.08 -15.46 2.87
CA TYR A 24 1.18 -16.21 3.50
C TYR A 24 2.52 -15.64 3.06
N ASP A 25 3.48 -15.57 4.00
CA ASP A 25 4.82 -15.06 3.73
C ASP A 25 5.50 -15.78 2.54
N ILE A 26 5.25 -17.08 2.39
CA ILE A 26 5.79 -17.90 1.28
C ILE A 26 5.25 -17.45 -0.08
N ASP A 27 3.99 -17.03 -0.16
CA ASP A 27 3.38 -16.58 -1.42
C ASP A 27 3.92 -15.20 -1.80
N VAL A 28 4.16 -14.34 -0.80
CA VAL A 28 4.81 -13.03 -0.99
C VAL A 28 6.24 -13.21 -1.50
N LEU A 29 7.04 -14.07 -0.87
CA LEU A 29 8.42 -14.34 -1.30
C LEU A 29 8.47 -14.96 -2.71
N SER A 30 7.57 -15.90 -2.99
CA SER A 30 7.43 -16.50 -4.33
C SER A 30 7.08 -15.45 -5.40
N ALA A 31 6.23 -14.48 -5.08
CA ALA A 31 5.93 -13.37 -5.98
C ALA A 31 7.12 -12.45 -6.21
N PHE A 32 7.95 -12.16 -5.19
CA PHE A 32 9.20 -11.43 -5.39
C PHE A 32 10.14 -12.19 -6.32
N ASP A 33 10.35 -13.50 -6.11
CA ASP A 33 11.19 -14.33 -6.97
C ASP A 33 10.73 -14.29 -8.43
N HIS A 34 9.42 -14.45 -8.68
CA HIS A 34 8.86 -14.37 -10.02
C HIS A 34 8.96 -12.95 -10.62
N ALA A 35 8.65 -11.90 -9.86
CA ALA A 35 8.77 -10.52 -10.33
C ALA A 35 10.20 -10.16 -10.73
N ILE A 36 11.18 -10.57 -9.93
CA ILE A 36 12.59 -10.38 -10.22
C ILE A 36 13.00 -11.18 -11.47
N ALA A 37 12.57 -12.44 -11.59
CA ALA A 37 12.89 -13.29 -12.73
C ALA A 37 12.25 -12.80 -14.04
N ASP A 38 11.04 -12.26 -13.98
CA ASP A 38 10.33 -11.66 -15.11
C ASP A 38 10.94 -10.31 -15.53
N GLY A 39 11.80 -9.73 -14.69
CA GLY A 39 12.52 -8.49 -14.99
C GLY A 39 11.64 -7.26 -14.94
N VAL A 40 10.74 -7.17 -13.96
CA VAL A 40 9.91 -5.97 -13.74
C VAL A 40 10.79 -4.76 -13.38
N ASP A 41 10.34 -3.57 -13.74
CA ASP A 41 11.07 -2.33 -13.43
C ASP A 41 10.79 -1.81 -12.00
N ILE A 42 9.59 -2.06 -11.49
CA ILE A 42 9.12 -1.59 -10.18
C ILE A 42 8.15 -2.61 -9.57
N ILE A 43 8.16 -2.75 -8.25
CA ILE A 43 7.19 -3.55 -7.50
C ILE A 43 6.35 -2.60 -6.64
N SER A 44 5.04 -2.64 -6.82
CA SER A 44 4.07 -1.94 -5.96
C SER A 44 3.39 -2.93 -5.05
N LEU A 45 3.52 -2.73 -3.73
CA LEU A 45 3.02 -3.65 -2.71
C LEU A 45 2.26 -2.90 -1.61
N SER A 46 0.96 -3.11 -1.53
CA SER A 46 0.09 -2.46 -0.53
C SER A 46 -0.22 -3.40 0.64
N MET A 47 0.82 -3.89 1.31
CA MET A 47 0.71 -4.88 2.40
C MET A 47 1.52 -4.50 3.64
N GLY A 48 1.14 -5.08 4.77
CA GLY A 48 1.81 -4.93 6.05
C GLY A 48 1.12 -5.78 7.12
N TYR A 49 1.73 -5.92 8.29
CA TYR A 49 1.19 -6.76 9.37
C TYR A 49 0.29 -5.95 10.30
N PRO A 50 -0.88 -6.50 10.69
CA PRO A 50 -1.81 -5.80 11.59
C PRO A 50 -1.22 -5.55 12.99
N ASP A 51 -0.27 -6.39 13.42
CA ASP A 51 0.34 -6.33 14.75
C ASP A 51 1.63 -5.46 14.79
N GLY A 52 1.91 -4.69 13.73
CA GLY A 52 3.05 -3.78 13.65
C GLY A 52 4.13 -4.25 12.68
N SER A 53 5.39 -4.04 13.02
CA SER A 53 6.54 -4.35 12.17
C SER A 53 7.31 -5.57 12.67
N LEU A 54 7.81 -6.41 11.76
CA LEU A 54 8.68 -7.54 12.10
C LEU A 54 10.16 -7.14 12.06
N GLU A 55 11.04 -7.97 12.63
CA GLU A 55 12.49 -7.82 12.42
C GLU A 55 12.83 -8.03 10.94
N LEU A 56 13.77 -7.25 10.39
CA LEU A 56 14.10 -7.26 8.96
C LEU A 56 14.46 -8.64 8.40
N THR A 57 15.05 -9.51 9.23
CA THR A 57 15.46 -10.87 8.84
C THR A 57 14.30 -11.87 8.82
N SER A 58 13.15 -11.51 9.38
CA SER A 58 11.93 -12.33 9.41
C SER A 58 10.78 -11.73 8.60
N ASP A 59 10.94 -10.49 8.13
CA ASP A 59 9.94 -9.79 7.33
C ASP A 59 10.05 -10.18 5.85
N PRO A 60 9.06 -10.87 5.25
CA PRO A 60 9.10 -11.23 3.84
C PRO A 60 9.10 -10.02 2.91
N PHE A 61 8.54 -8.88 3.33
CA PHE A 61 8.56 -7.64 2.57
C PHE A 61 9.99 -7.08 2.52
N ALA A 62 10.68 -7.07 3.67
CA ALA A 62 12.08 -6.65 3.75
C ALA A 62 13.02 -7.58 2.97
N ILE A 63 12.87 -8.90 3.12
CA ILE A 63 13.72 -9.91 2.45
C ILE A 63 13.51 -9.87 0.93
N GLY A 64 12.26 -9.92 0.46
CA GLY A 64 11.96 -9.90 -0.97
C GLY A 64 12.39 -8.60 -1.64
N SER A 65 12.13 -7.46 -1.00
CA SER A 65 12.57 -6.15 -1.52
C SER A 65 14.08 -5.96 -1.49
N PHE A 66 14.80 -6.60 -0.56
CA PHE A 66 16.26 -6.58 -0.54
C PHE A 66 16.83 -7.28 -1.78
N HIS A 67 16.31 -8.45 -2.13
CA HIS A 67 16.72 -9.13 -3.37
C HIS A 67 16.30 -8.36 -4.63
N ALA A 68 15.16 -7.67 -4.60
CA ALA A 68 14.72 -6.81 -5.69
C ALA A 68 15.68 -5.62 -5.91
N ILE A 69 16.07 -4.92 -4.83
CA ILE A 69 16.97 -3.76 -4.94
C ILE A 69 18.38 -4.14 -5.38
N GLU A 70 18.86 -5.34 -5.02
CA GLU A 70 20.13 -5.91 -5.54
C GLU A 70 20.12 -6.08 -7.07
N LYS A 71 18.93 -6.17 -7.67
CA LYS A 71 18.72 -6.24 -9.13
C LYS A 71 18.32 -4.90 -9.74
N GLY A 72 18.29 -3.82 -8.95
CA GLY A 72 17.89 -2.49 -9.40
C GLY A 72 16.38 -2.27 -9.49
N ILE A 73 15.57 -3.14 -8.86
CA ILE A 73 14.11 -3.06 -8.87
C ILE A 73 13.66 -2.38 -7.57
N LEU A 74 13.05 -1.20 -7.68
CA LEU A 74 12.52 -0.47 -6.53
C LEU A 74 11.22 -1.13 -6.04
N THR A 75 11.12 -1.34 -4.73
CA THR A 75 9.86 -1.72 -4.09
C THR A 75 9.23 -0.49 -3.42
N VAL A 76 7.98 -0.20 -3.79
CA VAL A 76 7.15 0.84 -3.17
C VAL A 76 6.12 0.16 -2.29
N ASN A 77 6.10 0.49 -1.01
CA ASN A 77 5.24 -0.18 -0.04
C ASN A 77 4.46 0.81 0.85
N ALA A 78 3.24 0.45 1.23
CA ALA A 78 2.46 1.26 2.17
C ALA A 78 3.10 1.30 3.57
N ALA A 79 2.97 2.41 4.29
CA ALA A 79 3.43 2.56 5.67
C ALA A 79 2.61 1.73 6.67
N GLY A 80 1.36 1.39 6.32
CA GLY A 80 0.40 0.73 7.20
C GLY A 80 -0.63 1.70 7.80
N ASN A 81 -1.73 1.14 8.31
CA ASN A 81 -2.89 1.90 8.80
C ASN A 81 -3.10 1.77 10.32
N THR A 82 -2.04 1.42 11.06
CA THR A 82 -2.05 1.19 12.52
C THR A 82 -1.68 2.42 13.36
N GLY A 83 -1.57 3.60 12.74
CA GLY A 83 -1.39 4.87 13.45
C GLY A 83 -2.59 5.25 14.34
N PRO A 84 -2.55 6.41 15.00
CA PRO A 84 -1.61 7.53 14.82
C PRO A 84 -0.43 7.55 15.80
N ASP A 85 -0.29 6.53 16.65
CA ASP A 85 0.77 6.49 17.66
C ASP A 85 2.17 6.47 17.03
N PHE A 86 3.16 7.00 17.75
CA PHE A 86 4.55 6.94 17.31
C PHE A 86 5.00 5.50 17.12
N SER A 87 5.92 5.28 16.17
CA SER A 87 6.49 3.96 15.86
C SER A 87 5.45 2.92 15.41
N SER A 88 4.42 3.35 14.68
CA SER A 88 3.35 2.49 14.14
C SER A 88 3.53 2.09 12.66
N ILE A 89 4.64 2.48 12.04
CA ILE A 89 5.01 2.10 10.67
C ILE A 89 5.29 0.59 10.59
N GLN A 90 4.76 -0.08 9.57
CA GLN A 90 4.87 -1.54 9.42
C GLN A 90 6.07 -1.92 8.53
N ASN A 91 6.40 -1.07 7.56
CA ASN A 91 7.43 -1.32 6.54
C ASN A 91 8.53 -0.26 6.67
N TYR A 92 9.62 -0.60 7.35
CA TYR A 92 10.67 0.36 7.74
C TYR A 92 12.05 0.02 7.16
N ALA A 93 12.14 -1.01 6.31
CA ALA A 93 13.41 -1.39 5.69
C ALA A 93 13.95 -0.22 4.83
N PRO A 94 15.25 0.15 4.98
CA PRO A 94 15.77 1.37 4.39
C PRO A 94 15.87 1.36 2.85
N TRP A 95 15.71 0.19 2.23
CA TRP A 95 15.70 0.01 0.78
C TRP A 95 14.29 0.02 0.17
N ILE A 96 13.24 0.13 0.98
CA ILE A 96 11.85 0.25 0.54
C ILE A 96 11.47 1.74 0.47
N LEU A 97 10.79 2.14 -0.59
CA LEU A 97 10.08 3.43 -0.61
C LEU A 97 8.77 3.27 0.15
N THR A 98 8.77 3.67 1.43
CA THR A 98 7.58 3.59 2.27
C THR A 98 6.69 4.83 2.13
N VAL A 99 5.41 4.61 1.83
CA VAL A 99 4.45 5.67 1.47
C VAL A 99 3.37 5.82 2.54
N ALA A 100 3.21 7.03 3.07
CA ALA A 100 2.12 7.39 3.98
C ALA A 100 0.87 7.86 3.21
N ALA A 101 -0.28 7.97 3.88
CA ALA A 101 -1.50 8.50 3.28
C ALA A 101 -1.81 9.92 3.77
N SER A 102 -2.28 10.78 2.87
CA SER A 102 -2.84 12.10 3.16
C SER A 102 -4.23 12.26 2.55
N ASP A 103 -4.98 13.26 2.99
CA ASP A 103 -6.24 13.62 2.33
C ASP A 103 -5.99 14.40 1.03
N ILE A 104 -7.00 14.42 0.17
CA ILE A 104 -7.04 15.24 -1.04
C ILE A 104 -8.21 16.24 -0.98
N ASP A 105 -8.23 17.21 -1.90
CA ASP A 105 -9.27 18.23 -1.96
C ASP A 105 -10.70 17.67 -2.12
N ARG A 106 -10.81 16.47 -2.72
CA ARG A 106 -12.08 15.77 -2.91
C ARG A 106 -12.61 15.19 -1.60
N LYS A 107 -13.87 15.49 -1.27
CA LYS A 107 -14.60 14.95 -0.12
C LYS A 107 -15.96 14.41 -0.55
N PHE A 108 -16.40 13.31 0.06
CA PHE A 108 -17.79 12.88 -0.04
C PHE A 108 -18.60 13.62 1.01
N VAL A 109 -19.58 14.40 0.57
CA VAL A 109 -20.39 15.25 1.46
C VAL A 109 -21.84 14.83 1.37
N ASP A 110 -22.45 14.57 2.53
CA ASP A 110 -23.87 14.24 2.64
C ASP A 110 -24.58 15.08 3.72
N LYS A 111 -25.90 15.23 3.59
CA LYS A 111 -26.74 16.02 4.49
C LYS A 111 -27.67 15.11 5.29
N LEU A 112 -27.52 15.15 6.61
CA LEU A 112 -28.41 14.50 7.57
C LEU A 112 -29.47 15.49 8.05
N LEU A 113 -30.73 15.24 7.67
CA LEU A 113 -31.89 15.97 8.18
C LEU A 113 -32.36 15.33 9.49
N LEU A 114 -32.35 16.12 10.56
CA LEU A 114 -32.82 15.72 11.89
C LEU A 114 -34.32 15.99 12.04
N LYS A 115 -34.97 15.30 12.99
CA LYS A 115 -36.41 15.42 13.27
C LYS A 115 -36.85 16.82 13.71
N ASN A 116 -35.92 17.62 14.23
CA ASN A 116 -36.16 19.02 14.64
C ASN A 116 -35.81 20.02 13.52
N ASP A 117 -35.77 19.56 12.27
CA ASP A 117 -35.41 20.33 11.06
C ASP A 117 -33.97 20.88 11.04
N ALA A 118 -33.13 20.52 12.01
CA ALA A 118 -31.71 20.80 11.95
C ALA A 118 -31.03 19.96 10.85
N THR A 119 -30.09 20.55 10.11
CA THR A 119 -29.30 19.85 9.09
C THR A 119 -27.86 19.70 9.56
N LEU A 120 -27.34 18.48 9.57
CA LEU A 120 -25.92 18.18 9.75
C LEU A 120 -25.28 17.92 8.39
N VAL A 121 -24.11 18.50 8.15
CA VAL A 121 -23.29 18.20 6.97
C VAL A 121 -22.18 17.24 7.40
N VAL A 122 -22.19 16.04 6.85
CA VAL A 122 -21.15 15.04 7.08
C VAL A 122 -20.19 15.08 5.90
N SER A 123 -18.89 15.13 6.19
CA SER A 123 -17.84 15.06 5.19
C SER A 123 -16.95 13.86 5.48
N ILE A 124 -16.77 13.02 4.47
CA ILE A 124 -15.82 11.90 4.47
C ILE A 124 -14.64 12.32 3.60
N TYR A 125 -13.45 12.28 4.18
CA TYR A 125 -12.21 12.60 3.50
C TYR A 125 -11.80 11.44 2.61
N VAL A 126 -11.33 11.76 1.39
CA VAL A 126 -10.70 10.78 0.51
C VAL A 126 -9.21 10.80 0.80
N LEU A 127 -8.64 9.63 1.09
CA LEU A 127 -7.21 9.47 1.30
C LEU A 127 -6.53 9.03 -0.01
N SER A 128 -5.30 9.50 -0.20
CA SER A 128 -4.39 9.10 -1.27
C SER A 128 -3.02 8.78 -0.68
N SER A 129 -2.36 7.78 -1.25
CA SER A 129 -0.98 7.35 -0.96
C SER A 129 -0.16 7.47 -2.22
#